data_AF-A0A954PI52-F1
#
_entry.id   AF-A0A954PI52-F1
#
_cell.length_a   1.000
_cell.length_b   1.000
_cell.length_c   1.000
_cell.angle_alpha   90.00
_cell.angle_beta   90.00
_cell.angle_gamma   90.00
#
_symmetry.space_group_name_H-M   'P 1'
#
loop_
_entity.id
_entity.type
_entity.pdbx_description
1 polymer ?
#
loop_
_entity_poly.entity_id
_entity_poly.type
_entity_poly.pdbx_seq_one_letter_code
_entity_poly.pdbx_strand_id
1 'polypeptide(L)'
;MAKDVYAKKHPATYFNNLLMSTEQDAINMMKRYSLHPPDHAGTLGTTIRTIDNVRTTGEGRDQAIRVANMLDKKVAWLDLTRGKRGQNWQSGNEGGGTLYGSCSYVESPTAVPVYWLPWDTAGAVISLNIPRMGSGRPDEPDPNRFFTAAINGCSVFFVGNPDAPTVYHCGGSTYISNHDKAAKFWRDLVTRMGGTPAGEVNKTDYIKTEGVKDSHGFDTTQAAKDYQTWLTSTYQELEIEEVRPWGCVMGLRDDDGNWKFYLQQNVSVGYYTLKKKGVFSKTLVRQKEAVTVTQTSAKGKVSVVKKKDRSGNTIMVDRQRTVSRPISFYEVYPNQALPVRIQAPIPKTKHG
;
A
#
# COMPACT_ATOMS: atom_id res chain seq x y z
N MET A 1 -12.86 -27.23 10.83
CA MET A 1 -12.27 -26.22 9.93
C MET A 1 -13.39 -25.60 9.11
N ALA A 2 -13.67 -24.30 9.25
CA ALA A 2 -14.62 -23.63 8.37
C ALA A 2 -13.99 -23.50 6.98
N LYS A 3 -14.61 -24.09 5.96
CA LYS A 3 -14.20 -23.87 4.56
C LYS A 3 -14.29 -22.37 4.29
N ASP A 4 -13.26 -21.79 3.68
CA ASP A 4 -13.27 -20.40 3.22
C ASP A 4 -14.16 -20.33 1.96
N VAL A 5 -15.48 -20.44 2.14
CA VAL A 5 -16.48 -20.69 1.07
C VAL A 5 -16.59 -19.51 0.09
N TYR A 6 -15.92 -18.37 0.34
CA TYR A 6 -16.19 -17.12 -0.39
C TYR A 6 -15.00 -16.53 -1.14
N ALA A 7 -13.83 -17.19 -1.13
CA ALA A 7 -12.74 -16.82 -2.03
C ALA A 7 -12.86 -17.65 -3.31
N LYS A 8 -13.24 -17.01 -4.43
CA LYS A 8 -13.06 -17.62 -5.75
C LYS A 8 -11.59 -18.04 -5.86
N LYS A 9 -11.34 -19.35 -5.98
CA LYS A 9 -10.00 -19.85 -6.23
C LYS A 9 -9.62 -19.44 -7.65
N HIS A 10 -8.50 -18.74 -7.75
CA HIS A 10 -7.91 -18.39 -9.02
C HIS A 10 -6.69 -19.30 -9.25
N PRO A 11 -6.36 -19.66 -10.51
CA PRO A 11 -5.05 -20.23 -10.82
C PRO A 11 -3.93 -19.34 -10.29
N ALA A 12 -2.76 -19.91 -9.98
CA ALA A 12 -1.63 -19.17 -9.42
C ALA A 12 -1.21 -17.98 -10.29
N THR A 13 -1.24 -18.15 -11.61
CA THR A 13 -0.85 -17.13 -12.60
C THR A 13 -1.94 -16.10 -12.90
N TYR A 14 -3.14 -16.19 -12.31
CA TYR A 14 -4.28 -15.36 -12.70
C TYR A 14 -4.00 -13.85 -12.63
N PHE A 15 -3.37 -13.38 -11.54
CA PHE A 15 -3.08 -11.95 -11.37
C PHE A 15 -1.92 -11.49 -12.25
N ASN A 16 -0.92 -12.36 -12.45
CA ASN A 16 0.19 -12.09 -13.38
C ASN A 16 -0.33 -11.97 -14.82
N ASN A 17 -1.27 -12.83 -15.21
CA ASN A 17 -1.91 -12.76 -16.53
C ASN A 17 -2.71 -11.45 -16.71
N LEU A 18 -3.45 -10.99 -15.69
CA LEU A 18 -4.13 -9.70 -15.75
C LEU A 18 -3.13 -8.54 -15.87
N LEU A 19 -2.00 -8.62 -15.17
CA LEU A 19 -0.95 -7.61 -15.25
C LEU A 19 -0.25 -7.61 -16.63
N MET A 20 -0.05 -8.78 -17.23
CA MET A 20 0.59 -8.96 -18.54
C MET A 20 -0.34 -8.78 -19.74
N SER A 21 -1.66 -8.66 -19.51
CA SER A 21 -2.66 -8.43 -20.55
C SER A 21 -2.61 -6.96 -21.03
N THR A 22 -3.76 -6.42 -21.44
CA THR A 22 -3.93 -5.03 -21.85
C THR A 22 -3.65 -4.04 -20.71
N GLU A 23 -3.31 -2.79 -21.04
CA GLU A 23 -3.20 -1.69 -20.07
C GLU A 23 -4.48 -1.59 -19.22
N GLN A 24 -5.65 -1.71 -19.86
CA GLN A 24 -6.95 -1.62 -19.22
C GLN A 24 -7.20 -2.75 -18.21
N ASP A 25 -6.77 -3.98 -18.50
CA ASP A 25 -6.88 -5.10 -17.57
C ASP A 25 -6.01 -4.91 -16.33
N ALA A 26 -4.79 -4.42 -16.52
CA ALA A 26 -3.88 -4.07 -15.42
C ALA A 26 -4.50 -2.98 -14.54
N ILE A 27 -5.00 -1.90 -15.14
CA ILE A 27 -5.71 -0.81 -14.42
C ILE A 27 -6.94 -1.34 -13.69
N ASN A 28 -7.74 -2.20 -14.31
CA ASN A 28 -8.93 -2.78 -13.68
C ASN A 28 -8.57 -3.67 -12.49
N MET A 29 -7.47 -4.43 -12.59
CA MET A 29 -6.93 -5.19 -11.46
C MET A 29 -6.51 -4.25 -10.32
N MET A 30 -5.76 -3.19 -10.62
CA MET A 30 -5.29 -2.20 -9.65
C MET A 30 -6.46 -1.45 -8.98
N LYS A 31 -7.50 -1.07 -9.73
CA LYS A 31 -8.70 -0.46 -9.12
C LYS A 31 -9.46 -1.42 -8.19
N ARG A 32 -9.30 -2.72 -8.38
CA ARG A 32 -10.06 -3.75 -7.63
C ARG A 32 -9.35 -4.29 -6.40
N TYR A 33 -8.03 -4.37 -6.42
CA TYR A 33 -7.25 -5.00 -5.36
C TYR A 33 -6.12 -4.09 -4.89
N SER A 34 -5.96 -3.95 -3.57
CA SER A 34 -4.77 -3.32 -3.00
C SER A 34 -3.53 -4.13 -3.36
N LEU A 35 -2.51 -3.47 -3.89
CA LEU A 35 -1.24 -4.08 -4.28
C LEU A 35 -0.17 -3.70 -3.29
N HIS A 36 0.53 -4.69 -2.75
CA HIS A 36 1.65 -4.52 -1.84
C HIS A 36 2.91 -5.21 -2.41
N PRO A 37 3.69 -4.51 -3.25
CA PRO A 37 5.00 -4.99 -3.69
C PRO A 37 5.97 -5.14 -2.50
N PRO A 38 6.98 -6.02 -2.60
CA PRO A 38 7.96 -6.21 -1.53
C PRO A 38 8.88 -4.98 -1.40
N ASP A 39 9.61 -4.86 -0.28
CA ASP A 39 10.56 -3.75 -0.10
C ASP A 39 11.75 -3.86 -1.08
N HIS A 40 12.23 -5.07 -1.37
CA HIS A 40 13.35 -5.29 -2.27
C HIS A 40 13.33 -6.67 -2.92
N ALA A 41 14.10 -6.82 -4.01
CA ALA A 41 14.32 -8.07 -4.73
C ALA A 41 15.73 -8.66 -4.49
N GLY A 42 16.35 -8.34 -3.35
CA GLY A 42 17.69 -8.84 -2.96
C GLY A 42 18.86 -7.89 -3.23
N THR A 43 18.62 -6.70 -3.79
CA THR A 43 19.59 -5.60 -3.82
C THR A 43 18.86 -4.27 -3.63
N LEU A 44 19.59 -3.27 -3.10
CA LEU A 44 19.16 -1.88 -2.92
C LEU A 44 19.92 -0.94 -3.89
N GLY A 45 20.44 -1.48 -4.98
CA GLY A 45 21.25 -0.76 -5.95
C GLY A 45 22.68 -0.48 -5.49
N THR A 46 23.47 0.12 -6.37
CA THR A 46 24.86 0.50 -6.12
C THR A 46 24.88 1.88 -5.48
N THR A 47 25.53 2.01 -4.31
CA THR A 47 25.76 3.32 -3.69
C THR A 47 26.64 4.15 -4.62
N ILE A 48 26.13 5.29 -5.08
CA ILE A 48 26.89 6.22 -5.93
C ILE A 48 27.53 7.33 -5.11
N ARG A 49 26.90 7.71 -3.99
CA ARG A 49 27.46 8.64 -3.00
C ARG A 49 26.67 8.59 -1.69
N THR A 50 27.23 9.23 -0.69
CA THR A 50 26.55 9.57 0.56
C THR A 50 26.49 11.08 0.66
N ILE A 51 25.35 11.61 1.11
CA ILE A 51 25.21 13.03 1.43
C ILE A 51 25.26 13.12 2.95
N ASP A 52 26.38 13.61 3.47
CA ASP A 52 26.59 13.80 4.90
C ASP A 52 25.98 15.12 5.39
N ASN A 53 25.83 15.24 6.71
CA ASN A 53 25.37 16.46 7.38
C ASN A 53 24.04 16.99 6.83
N VAL A 54 23.15 16.07 6.45
CA VAL A 54 21.80 16.43 6.05
C VAL A 54 21.04 16.80 7.31
N ARG A 55 21.04 18.10 7.60
CA ARG A 55 20.34 18.64 8.75
C ARG A 55 18.85 18.58 8.52
N THR A 56 18.20 17.62 9.16
CA THR A 56 16.76 17.57 9.19
C THR A 56 16.26 18.42 10.37
N THR A 57 15.37 19.37 10.09
CA THR A 57 15.21 20.60 10.90
C THR A 57 14.40 20.44 12.20
N GLY A 58 14.55 19.34 12.94
CA GLY A 58 13.79 19.07 14.16
C GLY A 58 14.64 18.92 15.42
N GLU A 59 15.73 18.16 15.35
CA GLU A 59 16.45 17.69 16.55
C GLU A 59 17.99 17.77 16.44
N GLY A 60 18.52 18.38 15.38
CA GLY A 60 19.97 18.59 15.23
C GLY A 60 20.79 17.31 15.05
N ARG A 61 20.18 16.21 14.59
CA ARG A 61 20.92 15.00 14.24
C ARG A 61 21.32 15.05 12.79
N ASP A 62 22.62 15.11 12.54
CA ASP A 62 23.16 14.90 11.21
C ASP A 62 23.01 13.43 10.85
N GLN A 63 22.37 13.18 9.70
CA GLN A 63 22.27 11.85 9.13
C GLN A 63 22.91 11.84 7.75
N ALA A 64 23.67 10.78 7.50
CA ALA A 64 24.15 10.43 6.19
C ALA A 64 22.97 9.86 5.38
N ILE A 65 22.65 10.48 4.25
CA ILE A 65 21.67 9.95 3.30
C ILE A 65 22.43 9.19 2.22
N ARG A 66 22.18 7.88 2.16
CA ARG A 66 22.68 7.04 1.07
C ARG A 66 21.97 7.41 -0.24
N VAL A 67 22.75 7.61 -1.29
CA VAL A 67 22.23 7.77 -2.66
C VAL A 67 22.68 6.57 -3.49
N ALA A 68 21.72 5.84 -4.04
CA ALA A 68 21.97 4.64 -4.82
C ALA A 68 21.30 4.69 -6.19
N ASN A 69 21.84 3.90 -7.13
CA ASN A 69 21.29 3.73 -8.46
C ASN A 69 21.18 2.24 -8.82
N MET A 70 20.06 1.88 -9.46
CA MET A 70 19.84 0.56 -10.03
C MET A 70 20.58 0.44 -11.39
N LEU A 71 21.90 0.25 -11.35
CA LEU A 71 22.72 0.14 -12.56
C LEU A 71 22.58 -1.23 -13.23
N ASP A 72 22.96 -2.31 -12.53
CA ASP A 72 23.16 -3.63 -13.15
C ASP A 72 21.95 -4.56 -13.06
N LYS A 73 20.96 -4.23 -12.22
CA LYS A 73 19.81 -5.09 -11.92
C LYS A 73 18.51 -4.29 -11.96
N LYS A 74 18.09 -3.90 -13.16
CA LYS A 74 16.91 -3.05 -13.38
C LYS A 74 15.60 -3.81 -13.49
N VAL A 75 15.66 -5.01 -14.08
CA VAL A 75 14.47 -5.83 -14.36
C VAL A 75 14.38 -6.97 -13.36
N ALA A 76 13.31 -7.00 -12.58
CA ALA A 76 12.96 -8.12 -11.71
C ALA A 76 11.74 -8.86 -12.25
N TRP A 77 11.53 -10.08 -11.78
CA TRP A 77 10.40 -10.94 -12.08
C TRP A 77 9.46 -10.93 -10.87
N LEU A 78 8.32 -10.25 -11.05
CA LEU A 78 7.27 -10.02 -10.05
C LEU A 78 6.21 -11.12 -10.13
N ASP A 79 5.92 -11.76 -9.01
CA ASP A 79 4.81 -12.70 -8.86
C ASP A 79 3.78 -12.14 -7.88
N LEU A 80 2.50 -12.13 -8.28
CA LEU A 80 1.39 -11.60 -7.49
C LEU A 80 0.54 -12.72 -6.91
N THR A 81 0.53 -12.78 -5.57
CA THR A 81 -0.30 -13.75 -4.84
C THR A 81 -1.35 -13.03 -4.01
N ARG A 82 -2.57 -13.59 -3.97
CA ARG A 82 -3.64 -13.01 -3.17
C ARG A 82 -3.56 -13.50 -1.72
N GLY A 83 -3.44 -12.57 -0.79
CA GLY A 83 -3.54 -12.83 0.63
C GLY A 83 -4.88 -13.47 1.01
N LYS A 84 -4.84 -14.44 1.92
CA LYS A 84 -6.04 -15.09 2.47
C LYS A 84 -6.99 -14.05 3.07
N ARG A 85 -8.30 -14.25 2.92
CA ARG A 85 -9.28 -13.39 3.57
C ARG A 85 -9.38 -13.75 5.06
N GLY A 86 -9.27 -12.75 5.93
CA GLY A 86 -9.73 -12.87 7.31
C GLY A 86 -8.91 -13.75 8.26
N GLN A 87 -7.61 -13.96 8.02
CA GLN A 87 -6.73 -14.45 9.09
C GLN A 87 -6.35 -13.31 10.06
N ASN A 88 -6.03 -13.72 11.28
CA ASN A 88 -5.72 -12.88 12.44
C ASN A 88 -4.79 -11.72 12.10
N TRP A 89 -4.93 -10.62 12.86
CA TRP A 89 -4.05 -9.44 12.88
C TRP A 89 -2.69 -9.72 12.23
N GLN A 90 -2.51 -9.22 11.02
CA GLN A 90 -1.20 -9.22 10.38
C GLN A 90 -0.43 -8.04 10.97
N SER A 91 0.75 -8.31 11.52
CA SER A 91 1.71 -7.26 11.87
C SER A 91 2.12 -6.57 10.58
N GLY A 92 1.66 -5.34 10.37
CA GLY A 92 1.90 -4.60 9.13
C GLY A 92 0.77 -3.65 8.78
N ASN A 93 0.95 -2.90 7.69
CA ASN A 93 -0.10 -2.02 7.19
C ASN A 93 -1.10 -2.76 6.33
N GLU A 94 -0.95 -4.06 6.07
CA GLU A 94 -1.75 -4.81 5.11
C GLU A 94 -2.78 -5.70 5.81
N GLY A 95 -3.84 -6.05 5.10
CA GLY A 95 -4.88 -6.95 5.57
C GLY A 95 -5.35 -7.93 4.51
N GLY A 96 -6.35 -8.72 4.86
CA GLY A 96 -6.91 -9.74 3.98
C GLY A 96 -7.43 -9.20 2.65
N GLY A 97 -7.08 -9.89 1.57
CA GLY A 97 -7.49 -9.58 0.21
C GLY A 97 -6.52 -8.71 -0.61
N THR A 98 -5.40 -8.29 -0.02
CA THR A 98 -4.26 -7.66 -0.71
C THR A 98 -3.62 -8.62 -1.71
N LEU A 99 -3.12 -8.10 -2.83
CA LEU A 99 -2.19 -8.78 -3.72
C LEU A 99 -0.77 -8.48 -3.24
N TYR A 100 -0.10 -9.50 -2.71
CA TYR A 100 1.29 -9.42 -2.29
C TYR A 100 2.19 -9.74 -3.47
N GLY A 101 3.16 -8.86 -3.73
CA GLY A 101 4.23 -9.12 -4.65
C GLY A 101 5.36 -9.90 -3.99
N SER A 102 5.97 -10.81 -4.74
CA SER A 102 7.35 -11.26 -4.52
C SER A 102 8.17 -10.94 -5.76
N CYS A 103 9.42 -10.52 -5.58
CA CYS A 103 10.29 -10.13 -6.68
C CYS A 103 11.61 -10.89 -6.61
N SER A 104 12.13 -11.29 -7.76
CA SER A 104 13.44 -11.92 -7.92
C SER A 104 14.14 -11.38 -9.16
N TYR A 105 15.47 -11.28 -9.16
CA TYR A 105 16.23 -11.01 -10.39
C TYR A 105 16.54 -12.27 -11.20
N VAL A 106 16.00 -13.42 -10.78
CA VAL A 106 16.06 -14.68 -11.52
C VAL A 106 14.82 -14.77 -12.40
N GLU A 107 15.04 -15.04 -13.68
CA GLU A 107 13.97 -15.24 -14.66
C GLU A 107 13.01 -16.36 -14.24
N SER A 108 11.72 -16.11 -14.45
CA SER A 108 10.66 -17.02 -14.07
C SER A 108 9.52 -16.99 -15.09
N PRO A 109 9.20 -18.11 -15.75
CA PRO A 109 8.23 -18.15 -16.83
C PRO A 109 6.78 -17.86 -16.37
N THR A 110 6.53 -17.88 -15.07
CA THR A 110 5.20 -17.61 -14.49
C THR A 110 5.09 -16.21 -13.89
N ALA A 111 6.20 -15.48 -13.77
CA ALA A 111 6.25 -14.14 -13.20
C ALA A 111 6.24 -13.07 -14.30
N VAL A 112 6.02 -11.82 -13.89
CA VAL A 112 5.93 -10.65 -14.76
C VAL A 112 7.27 -9.94 -14.74
N PRO A 113 7.98 -9.77 -15.87
CA PRO A 113 9.16 -8.91 -15.89
C PRO A 113 8.72 -7.46 -15.66
N VAL A 114 9.39 -6.77 -14.74
CA VAL A 114 9.10 -5.37 -14.37
C VAL A 114 10.40 -4.61 -14.17
N TYR A 115 10.41 -3.34 -14.58
CA TYR A 115 11.38 -2.40 -14.03
C TYR A 115 11.10 -2.23 -12.53
N TRP A 116 12.10 -2.55 -11.70
CA TRP A 116 11.93 -2.64 -10.26
C TRP A 116 12.78 -1.60 -9.52
N LEU A 117 12.13 -0.83 -8.65
CA LEU A 117 12.78 0.15 -7.78
C LEU A 117 12.56 -0.21 -6.29
N PRO A 118 13.59 -0.73 -5.58
CA PRO A 118 13.46 -1.12 -4.18
C PRO A 118 13.38 0.07 -3.22
N TRP A 119 13.14 -0.24 -1.95
CA TRP A 119 13.15 0.68 -0.82
C TRP A 119 14.20 0.27 0.23
N ASP A 120 14.89 1.25 0.81
CA ASP A 120 15.88 1.06 1.88
C ASP A 120 15.28 1.47 3.23
N THR A 121 15.08 0.51 4.13
CA THR A 121 14.49 0.76 5.45
C THR A 121 15.33 1.68 6.33
N ALA A 122 16.64 1.81 6.06
CA ALA A 122 17.52 2.75 6.76
C ALA A 122 17.32 4.21 6.32
N GLY A 123 16.60 4.44 5.23
CA GLY A 123 16.47 5.75 4.61
C GLY A 123 17.52 5.98 3.53
N ALA A 124 17.06 6.23 2.29
CA ALA A 124 17.94 6.49 1.16
C ALA A 124 17.20 7.27 0.07
N VAL A 125 17.96 7.68 -0.94
CA VAL A 125 17.44 7.95 -2.27
C VAL A 125 17.93 6.85 -3.21
N ILE A 126 17.01 6.02 -3.70
CA ILE A 126 17.32 5.03 -4.73
C ILE A 126 16.73 5.51 -6.05
N SER A 127 17.51 5.47 -7.11
CA SER A 127 17.10 5.89 -8.45
C SER A 127 17.13 4.72 -9.44
N LEU A 128 16.18 4.72 -10.37
CA LEU A 128 16.15 3.83 -11.53
C LEU A 128 15.95 4.69 -12.78
N ASN A 129 16.93 4.65 -13.68
CA ASN A 129 16.75 5.18 -15.03
C ASN A 129 16.13 4.08 -15.91
N ILE A 130 14.92 4.33 -16.39
CA ILE A 130 14.20 3.44 -17.28
C ILE A 130 14.55 3.85 -18.73
N PRO A 131 15.12 2.95 -19.55
CA PRO A 131 15.54 3.29 -20.89
C PRO A 131 14.35 3.52 -21.83
N ARG A 132 14.62 4.12 -22.99
CA ARG A 132 13.67 4.17 -24.10
C ARG A 132 13.37 2.75 -24.56
N MET A 133 12.12 2.49 -24.94
CA MET A 133 11.73 1.20 -25.50
C MET A 133 12.65 0.83 -26.68
N GLY A 134 13.14 -0.40 -26.67
CA GLY A 134 14.05 -0.94 -27.68
C GLY A 134 15.49 -0.39 -27.64
N SER A 135 15.86 0.45 -26.67
CA SER A 135 17.25 0.96 -26.55
C SER A 135 18.14 0.11 -25.64
N GLY A 136 17.59 -0.94 -25.03
CA GLY A 136 18.34 -1.91 -24.21
C GLY A 136 19.18 -2.85 -25.08
N ARG A 137 19.95 -3.74 -24.43
CA ARG A 137 20.67 -4.79 -25.17
C ARG A 137 19.66 -5.82 -25.72
N PRO A 138 19.90 -6.44 -26.89
CA PRO A 138 18.97 -7.41 -27.48
C PRO A 138 18.65 -8.62 -26.58
N ASP A 139 19.53 -8.95 -25.64
CA ASP A 139 19.40 -10.05 -24.67
C ASP A 139 18.78 -9.62 -23.34
N GLU A 140 18.49 -8.33 -23.15
CA GLU A 140 17.84 -7.82 -21.94
C GLU A 140 16.33 -7.70 -22.14
N PRO A 141 15.52 -8.16 -21.17
CA PRO A 141 14.08 -7.89 -21.20
C PRO A 141 13.78 -6.38 -21.18
N ASP A 142 12.82 -5.95 -21.97
CA ASP A 142 12.30 -4.57 -22.00
C ASP A 142 10.82 -4.54 -21.56
N PRO A 143 10.56 -4.59 -20.24
CA PRO A 143 9.21 -4.73 -19.73
C PRO A 143 8.38 -3.45 -19.85
N ASN A 144 7.11 -3.59 -20.21
CA ASN A 144 6.13 -2.50 -20.24
C ASN A 144 5.47 -2.23 -18.88
N ARG A 145 6.14 -2.64 -17.79
CA ARG A 145 5.64 -2.58 -16.41
C ARG A 145 6.72 -2.06 -15.49
N PHE A 146 6.34 -1.17 -14.59
CA PHE A 146 7.19 -0.67 -13.52
C PHE A 146 6.50 -0.86 -12.17
N PHE A 147 7.28 -1.27 -11.18
CA PHE A 147 6.87 -1.27 -9.79
C PHE A 147 7.98 -0.73 -8.90
N THR A 148 7.56 -0.05 -7.84
CA THR A 148 8.43 0.22 -6.69
C THR A 148 7.88 -0.48 -5.45
N ALA A 149 8.69 -0.58 -4.41
CA ALA A 149 8.24 -1.02 -3.10
C ALA A 149 6.99 -0.25 -2.64
N ALA A 150 6.12 -0.89 -1.85
CA ALA A 150 4.98 -0.21 -1.26
C ALA A 150 5.43 1.04 -0.49
N ILE A 151 4.69 2.14 -0.61
CA ILE A 151 5.10 3.41 -0.03
C ILE A 151 4.34 3.62 1.29
N ASN A 152 5.09 3.87 2.37
CA ASN A 152 4.55 4.20 3.68
C ASN A 152 5.35 5.35 4.32
N GLY A 153 5.04 6.58 3.95
CA GLY A 153 5.75 7.77 4.39
C GLY A 153 6.93 8.17 3.51
N CYS A 154 7.14 7.44 2.41
CA CYS A 154 8.12 7.71 1.36
C CYS A 154 7.61 8.76 0.36
N SER A 155 8.51 9.16 -0.53
CA SER A 155 8.28 10.07 -1.64
C SER A 155 8.83 9.45 -2.93
N VAL A 156 8.05 9.47 -4.01
CA VAL A 156 8.45 8.98 -5.34
C VAL A 156 8.45 10.15 -6.31
N PHE A 157 9.51 10.33 -7.07
CA PHE A 157 9.65 11.41 -8.05
C PHE A 157 9.90 10.84 -9.45
N PHE A 158 9.27 11.44 -10.45
CA PHE A 158 9.46 11.13 -11.86
C PHE A 158 10.15 12.31 -12.53
N VAL A 159 11.30 12.06 -13.16
CA VAL A 159 12.16 13.08 -13.77
C VAL A 159 12.42 12.72 -15.23
N GLY A 160 12.41 13.72 -16.10
CA GLY A 160 12.71 13.55 -17.52
C GLY A 160 11.48 13.27 -18.38
N ASN A 161 11.72 12.78 -19.59
CA ASN A 161 10.68 12.54 -20.59
C ASN A 161 9.93 11.22 -20.34
N PRO A 162 8.65 11.12 -20.74
CA PRO A 162 7.87 9.92 -20.51
C PRO A 162 8.40 8.68 -21.21
N ASP A 163 9.16 8.81 -22.29
CA ASP A 163 9.74 7.67 -23.01
C ASP A 163 10.99 7.09 -22.34
N ALA A 164 11.67 7.87 -21.48
CA ALA A 164 12.89 7.44 -20.76
C ALA A 164 13.04 8.13 -19.38
N PRO A 165 12.09 7.94 -18.45
CA PRO A 165 12.08 8.64 -17.17
C PRO A 165 13.13 8.07 -16.21
N THR A 166 13.57 8.91 -15.29
CA THR A 166 14.26 8.47 -14.07
C THR A 166 13.29 8.54 -12.90
N VAL A 167 13.12 7.42 -12.22
CA VAL A 167 12.26 7.32 -11.04
C VAL A 167 13.12 7.28 -9.79
N TYR A 168 12.80 8.11 -8.81
CA TYR A 168 13.46 8.16 -7.51
C TYR A 168 12.49 7.69 -6.43
N HIS A 169 12.91 6.74 -5.60
CA HIS A 169 12.22 6.38 -4.35
C HIS A 169 13.06 6.90 -3.19
N CYS A 170 12.48 7.86 -2.46
CA CYS A 170 13.11 8.56 -1.36
C CYS A 170 12.32 8.30 -0.07
N GLY A 171 13.01 8.24 1.06
CA GLY A 171 12.31 8.11 2.34
C GLY A 171 13.26 7.94 3.52
N GLY A 172 12.68 7.67 4.69
CA GLY A 172 13.41 7.60 5.95
C GLY A 172 12.92 8.67 6.92
N SER A 173 13.42 8.62 8.15
CA SER A 173 13.08 9.62 9.15
C SER A 173 13.71 10.96 8.77
N THR A 174 12.89 11.95 8.49
CA THR A 174 13.36 13.34 8.41
C THR A 174 13.28 14.03 9.77
N TYR A 175 12.69 13.44 10.82
CA TYR A 175 12.40 14.17 12.08
C TYR A 175 11.64 15.50 11.88
N ILE A 176 11.06 15.73 10.70
CA ILE A 176 10.24 16.89 10.39
C ILE A 176 8.79 16.45 10.63
N SER A 177 8.19 16.98 11.69
CA SER A 177 6.80 16.69 12.06
C SER A 177 5.80 17.16 11.00
N ASN A 178 6.06 18.33 10.40
CA ASN A 178 5.24 18.85 9.31
C ASN A 178 5.51 18.07 8.00
N HIS A 179 4.47 17.43 7.49
CA HIS A 179 4.58 16.50 6.36
C HIS A 179 4.89 17.17 5.03
N ASP A 180 4.40 18.39 4.80
CA ASP A 180 4.71 19.17 3.59
C ASP A 180 6.17 19.60 3.57
N LYS A 181 6.72 20.01 4.71
CA LYS A 181 8.15 20.31 4.85
C LYS A 181 9.01 19.06 4.63
N ALA A 182 8.55 17.89 5.11
CA ALA A 182 9.23 16.63 4.85
C ALA A 182 9.20 16.23 3.36
N ALA A 183 8.07 16.42 2.67
CA ALA A 183 7.97 16.20 1.23
C ALA A 183 8.86 17.18 0.45
N LYS A 184 8.83 18.47 0.82
CA LYS A 184 9.70 19.50 0.24
C LYS A 184 11.17 19.16 0.40
N PHE A 185 11.58 18.67 1.57
CA PHE A 185 12.96 18.24 1.82
C PHE A 185 13.44 17.22 0.78
N TRP A 186 12.65 16.16 0.52
CA TRP A 186 13.01 15.15 -0.48
C TRP A 186 13.02 15.70 -1.91
N ARG A 187 12.05 16.57 -2.25
CA ARG A 187 12.00 17.25 -3.55
C ARG A 187 13.23 18.12 -3.80
N ASP A 188 13.61 18.92 -2.82
CA ASP A 188 14.80 19.78 -2.86
C ASP A 188 16.06 18.92 -3.01
N LEU A 189 16.12 17.76 -2.33
CA LEU A 189 17.24 16.84 -2.45
C LEU A 189 17.36 16.29 -3.88
N VAL A 190 16.27 15.75 -4.45
CA VAL A 190 16.25 15.28 -5.85
C VAL A 190 16.66 16.40 -6.81
N THR A 191 16.21 17.64 -6.55
CA THR A 191 16.58 18.82 -7.33
C THR A 191 18.07 19.11 -7.29
N ARG A 192 18.68 19.07 -6.11
CA ARG A 192 20.14 19.22 -5.94
C ARG A 192 20.95 18.11 -6.61
N MET A 193 20.34 16.95 -6.84
CA MET A 193 20.96 15.87 -7.60
C MET A 193 20.84 16.03 -9.11
N GLY A 194 20.31 17.16 -9.59
CA GLY A 194 20.14 17.47 -11.01
C GLY A 194 18.82 16.99 -11.60
N GLY A 195 17.91 16.43 -10.80
CA GLY A 195 16.58 16.06 -11.27
C GLY A 195 15.63 17.25 -11.28
N THR A 196 14.77 17.39 -12.28
CA THR A 196 13.63 18.31 -12.21
C THR A 196 12.36 17.46 -12.18
N PRO A 197 11.72 17.27 -11.01
CA PRO A 197 10.51 16.45 -10.91
C PRO A 197 9.43 16.99 -11.84
N ALA A 198 9.00 16.16 -12.78
CA ALA A 198 7.87 16.41 -13.66
C ALA A 198 6.57 15.79 -13.12
N GLY A 199 6.70 14.85 -12.17
CA GLY A 199 5.60 14.37 -11.33
C GLY A 199 6.15 13.85 -10.01
N GLU A 200 5.29 13.75 -9.00
CA GLU A 200 5.67 13.25 -7.69
C GLU A 200 4.49 12.62 -6.94
N VAL A 201 4.83 11.74 -6.00
CA VAL A 201 3.92 11.17 -5.01
C VAL A 201 4.57 11.29 -3.65
N ASN A 202 3.87 11.88 -2.69
CA ASN A 202 4.36 12.16 -1.36
C ASN A 202 3.39 11.65 -0.30
N LYS A 203 3.86 11.55 0.95
CA LYS A 203 3.02 11.12 2.09
C LYS A 203 1.74 11.92 2.27
N THR A 204 1.70 13.15 1.76
CA THR A 204 0.52 14.03 1.80
C THR A 204 -0.59 13.60 0.85
N ASP A 205 -0.23 12.91 -0.23
CA ASP A 205 -1.18 12.38 -1.19
C ASP A 205 -1.94 11.18 -0.62
N TYR A 206 -1.30 10.33 0.17
CA TYR A 206 -1.85 9.00 0.47
C TYR A 206 -1.83 8.57 1.95
N ILE A 207 -1.20 9.30 2.87
CA ILE A 207 -1.26 9.00 4.32
C ILE A 207 -1.89 10.13 5.12
N LYS A 208 -1.46 11.38 4.93
CA LYS A 208 -1.82 12.48 5.84
C LYS A 208 -1.99 13.82 5.13
N THR A 209 -3.14 14.44 5.25
CA THR A 209 -3.39 15.80 4.79
C THR A 209 -3.48 16.72 6.01
N GLU A 210 -2.76 17.85 6.01
CA GLU A 210 -2.81 18.81 7.10
C GLU A 210 -4.26 19.26 7.37
N GLY A 211 -4.64 19.29 8.65
CA GLY A 211 -5.99 19.64 9.07
C GLY A 211 -7.04 18.52 8.94
N VAL A 212 -6.73 17.41 8.28
CA VAL A 212 -7.66 16.27 8.16
C VAL A 212 -7.38 15.24 9.25
N LYS A 213 -8.24 15.20 10.26
CA LYS A 213 -8.16 14.23 11.36
C LYS A 213 -9.12 13.05 11.19
N ASP A 214 -8.66 11.87 11.57
CA ASP A 214 -9.48 10.66 11.70
C ASP A 214 -10.37 10.70 12.97
N SER A 215 -11.11 9.62 13.23
CA SER A 215 -11.99 9.52 14.41
C SER A 215 -11.26 9.56 15.76
N HIS A 216 -9.94 9.42 15.77
CA HIS A 216 -9.10 9.38 16.97
C HIS A 216 -8.23 10.64 17.10
N GLY A 217 -8.35 11.60 16.18
CA GLY A 217 -7.59 12.85 16.20
C GLY A 217 -6.21 12.76 15.53
N PHE A 218 -5.87 11.65 14.89
CA PHE A 218 -4.63 11.51 14.13
C PHE A 218 -4.80 12.06 12.71
N ASP A 219 -3.72 12.60 12.14
CA ASP A 219 -3.73 13.03 10.74
C ASP A 219 -3.98 11.84 9.81
N THR A 220 -4.82 12.07 8.80
CA THR A 220 -5.18 11.10 7.76
C THR A 220 -5.44 11.82 6.44
N THR A 221 -5.77 11.12 5.36
CA THR A 221 -6.22 11.75 4.11
C THR A 221 -7.74 11.92 4.08
N GLN A 222 -8.23 12.88 3.29
CA GLN A 222 -9.68 13.06 3.13
C GLN A 222 -10.36 11.78 2.60
N ALA A 223 -9.75 11.05 1.64
CA ALA A 223 -10.35 9.80 1.18
C ALA A 223 -10.41 8.71 2.25
N ALA A 224 -9.38 8.57 3.08
CA ALA A 224 -9.41 7.60 4.17
C ALA A 224 -10.50 7.94 5.19
N LYS A 225 -10.68 9.22 5.51
CA LYS A 225 -11.75 9.73 6.37
C LYS A 225 -13.15 9.51 5.76
N ASP A 226 -13.32 9.82 4.49
CA ASP A 226 -14.57 9.60 3.75
C ASP A 226 -14.94 8.11 3.75
N TYR A 227 -13.94 7.26 3.47
CA TYR A 227 -14.11 5.81 3.47
C TYR A 227 -14.45 5.27 4.87
N GLN A 228 -13.80 5.77 5.93
CA GLN A 228 -14.16 5.43 7.31
C GLN A 228 -15.61 5.81 7.63
N THR A 229 -16.02 7.02 7.26
CA THR A 229 -17.39 7.54 7.46
C THR A 229 -18.42 6.70 6.72
N TRP A 230 -18.11 6.34 5.47
CA TRP A 230 -18.93 5.44 4.66
C TRP A 230 -19.07 4.05 5.31
N LEU A 231 -17.99 3.48 5.84
CA LEU A 231 -18.03 2.19 6.52
C LEU A 231 -18.92 2.22 7.77
N THR A 232 -18.75 3.25 8.62
CA THR A 232 -19.52 3.39 9.85
C THR A 232 -21.01 3.62 9.59
N SER A 233 -21.35 4.36 8.53
CA SER A 233 -22.77 4.59 8.16
C SER A 233 -23.41 3.40 7.45
N THR A 234 -22.66 2.68 6.61
CA THR A 234 -23.18 1.58 5.78
C THR A 234 -23.31 0.26 6.57
N TYR A 235 -22.40 0.00 7.51
CA TYR A 235 -22.30 -1.29 8.19
C TYR A 235 -22.47 -1.14 9.70
N GLN A 236 -23.71 -1.16 10.18
CA GLN A 236 -24.02 -1.05 11.61
C GLN A 236 -23.54 -2.27 12.42
N GLU A 237 -23.31 -3.40 11.76
CA GLU A 237 -22.77 -4.63 12.35
C GLU A 237 -21.25 -4.62 12.52
N LEU A 238 -20.54 -3.61 12.00
CA LEU A 238 -19.09 -3.49 12.09
C LEU A 238 -18.69 -2.40 13.09
N GLU A 239 -17.74 -2.73 13.95
CA GLU A 239 -17.03 -1.75 14.76
C GLU A 239 -15.67 -1.49 14.13
N ILE A 240 -15.48 -0.30 13.57
CA ILE A 240 -14.20 0.11 13.00
C ILE A 240 -13.26 0.53 14.13
N GLU A 241 -12.18 -0.22 14.30
CA GLU A 241 -11.14 0.04 15.29
C GLU A 241 -10.17 1.09 14.76
N GLU A 242 -9.65 0.87 13.55
CA GLU A 242 -8.64 1.71 12.92
C GLU A 242 -8.77 1.69 11.39
N VAL A 243 -8.31 2.77 10.77
CA VAL A 243 -8.15 2.90 9.32
C VAL A 243 -6.75 3.43 9.05
N ARG A 244 -5.87 2.59 8.51
CA ARG A 244 -4.47 2.92 8.22
C ARG A 244 -4.27 3.15 6.72
N PRO A 245 -4.13 4.40 6.26
CA PRO A 245 -3.88 4.67 4.86
C PRO A 245 -2.42 4.35 4.48
N TRP A 246 -2.20 3.91 3.23
CA TRP A 246 -0.89 3.63 2.64
C TRP A 246 -0.99 3.69 1.11
N GLY A 247 0.13 3.60 0.39
CA GLY A 247 0.17 3.85 -1.05
C GLY A 247 0.98 2.82 -1.81
N CYS A 248 0.73 2.75 -3.11
CA CYS A 248 1.52 1.95 -4.03
C CYS A 248 1.66 2.71 -5.35
N VAL A 249 2.88 2.77 -5.88
CA VAL A 249 3.20 3.44 -7.14
C VAL A 249 3.64 2.40 -8.16
N MET A 250 3.07 2.49 -9.35
CA MET A 250 3.34 1.60 -10.47
C MET A 250 3.31 2.37 -11.78
N GLY A 251 3.93 1.82 -12.82
CA GLY A 251 3.96 2.40 -14.15
C GLY A 251 3.55 1.40 -15.20
N LEU A 252 2.86 1.90 -16.22
CA LEU A 252 2.52 1.17 -17.44
C LEU A 252 3.11 1.95 -18.62
N ARG A 253 3.77 1.24 -19.53
CA ARG A 253 4.24 1.81 -20.79
C ARG A 253 3.20 1.54 -21.87
N ASP A 254 2.81 2.57 -22.62
CA ASP A 254 1.89 2.47 -23.75
C ASP A 254 2.59 2.00 -25.03
N ASP A 255 1.81 1.83 -26.11
CA ASP A 255 2.30 1.33 -27.40
C ASP A 255 3.26 2.31 -28.09
N ASP A 256 3.21 3.60 -27.74
CA ASP A 256 4.14 4.64 -28.23
C ASP A 256 5.45 4.66 -27.42
N GLY A 257 5.57 3.79 -26.41
CA GLY A 257 6.73 3.68 -25.54
C GLY A 257 6.77 4.70 -24.39
N ASN A 258 5.69 5.45 -24.17
CA ASN A 258 5.60 6.45 -23.10
C ASN A 258 5.11 5.82 -21.80
N TRP A 259 5.71 6.23 -20.69
CA TRP A 259 5.34 5.80 -19.35
C TRP A 259 4.24 6.67 -18.76
N LYS A 260 3.19 6.02 -18.25
CA LYS A 260 2.23 6.59 -17.30
C LYS A 260 2.47 5.98 -15.93
N PHE A 261 2.61 6.81 -14.91
CA PHE A 261 2.70 6.35 -13.53
C PHE A 261 1.41 6.64 -12.79
N TYR A 262 1.06 5.72 -11.90
CA TYR A 262 -0.19 5.73 -11.16
C TYR A 262 0.09 5.66 -9.67
N LEU A 263 -0.74 6.36 -8.89
CA LEU A 263 -0.85 6.16 -7.46
C LEU A 263 -2.14 5.39 -7.15
N GLN A 264 -1.98 4.25 -6.50
CA GLN A 264 -3.05 3.58 -5.78
C GLN A 264 -3.03 4.02 -4.32
N GLN A 265 -4.07 4.73 -3.88
CA GLN A 265 -4.30 4.97 -2.45
C GLN A 265 -5.02 3.76 -1.87
N ASN A 266 -4.46 3.20 -0.81
CA ASN A 266 -5.01 2.06 -0.10
C ASN A 266 -5.33 2.43 1.34
N VAL A 267 -6.25 1.69 1.95
CA VAL A 267 -6.47 1.70 3.40
C VAL A 267 -6.53 0.28 3.91
N SER A 268 -6.00 0.08 5.10
CA SER A 268 -6.25 -1.13 5.88
C SER A 268 -7.16 -0.84 7.04
N VAL A 269 -8.23 -1.59 7.12
CA VAL A 269 -9.30 -1.40 8.09
C VAL A 269 -9.25 -2.52 9.10
N GLY A 270 -8.88 -2.18 10.33
CA GLY A 270 -9.07 -3.02 11.50
C GLY A 270 -10.51 -2.90 11.99
N TYR A 271 -11.23 -4.01 12.08
CA TYR A 271 -12.61 -4.00 12.53
C TYR A 271 -13.00 -5.26 13.31
N TYR A 272 -14.07 -5.15 14.08
CA TYR A 272 -14.78 -6.25 14.72
C TYR A 272 -16.15 -6.43 14.08
N THR A 273 -16.65 -7.67 14.03
CA THR A 273 -18.06 -7.91 13.71
C THR A 273 -18.84 -8.14 15.00
N LEU A 274 -19.90 -7.35 15.16
CA LEU A 274 -20.77 -7.35 16.32
C LEU A 274 -21.86 -8.41 16.15
N LYS A 275 -22.04 -9.26 17.17
CA LYS A 275 -23.12 -10.26 17.22
C LYS A 275 -24.21 -9.80 18.18
N LYS A 276 -25.46 -9.77 17.72
CA LYS A 276 -26.62 -9.53 18.60
C LYS A 276 -26.76 -10.67 19.61
N LYS A 277 -26.93 -10.32 20.90
CA LYS A 277 -27.25 -11.27 21.96
C LYS A 277 -28.75 -11.22 22.25
N GLY A 278 -29.51 -12.17 21.71
CA GLY A 278 -30.93 -12.37 22.06
C GLY A 278 -31.90 -11.25 21.64
N VAL A 279 -33.20 -11.53 21.80
CA VAL A 279 -34.33 -10.79 21.20
C VAL A 279 -34.54 -9.36 21.76
N PHE A 280 -33.93 -9.02 22.90
CA PHE A 280 -34.32 -7.82 23.67
C PHE A 280 -33.25 -6.72 23.85
N SER A 281 -32.09 -6.80 23.20
CA SER A 281 -31.04 -5.78 23.39
C SER A 281 -30.54 -5.21 22.05
N LYS A 282 -30.90 -3.94 21.80
CA LYS A 282 -30.41 -3.08 20.71
C LYS A 282 -29.38 -2.09 21.27
N THR A 283 -28.21 -2.55 21.69
CA THR A 283 -27.13 -1.60 22.01
C THR A 283 -25.77 -2.14 21.60
N LEU A 284 -25.05 -1.37 20.79
CA LEU A 284 -23.77 -1.70 20.14
C LEU A 284 -22.67 -0.87 20.77
N VAL A 285 -21.58 -1.45 21.29
CA VAL A 285 -20.54 -0.58 21.84
C VAL A 285 -19.07 -1.05 21.96
N ARG A 286 -18.19 -0.01 21.90
CA ARG A 286 -16.71 0.09 21.82
C ARG A 286 -15.91 -0.20 23.11
N GLN A 287 -14.67 -0.66 22.88
CA GLN A 287 -13.59 -1.24 23.71
C GLN A 287 -12.97 -0.43 24.89
N LYS A 288 -12.66 -1.14 26.00
CA LYS A 288 -11.30 -1.36 26.59
C LYS A 288 -11.41 -2.56 27.57
N GLU A 289 -10.42 -3.45 27.56
CA GLU A 289 -10.36 -4.75 28.26
C GLU A 289 -11.07 -5.92 27.53
N ALA A 290 -10.25 -6.77 26.92
CA ALA A 290 -10.65 -8.02 26.28
C ALA A 290 -10.13 -9.18 27.13
N VAL A 291 -11.04 -9.94 27.74
CA VAL A 291 -10.68 -11.24 28.34
C VAL A 291 -11.04 -12.32 27.32
N THR A 292 -10.03 -13.04 26.83
CA THR A 292 -10.26 -14.21 25.97
C THR A 292 -10.92 -15.29 26.82
N VAL A 293 -12.18 -15.61 26.52
CA VAL A 293 -12.88 -16.71 27.18
C VAL A 293 -13.03 -17.85 26.19
N THR A 294 -12.44 -18.99 26.53
CA THR A 294 -12.70 -20.23 25.81
C THR A 294 -14.05 -20.76 26.25
N GLN A 295 -15.05 -20.70 25.37
CA GLN A 295 -16.33 -21.37 25.60
C GLN A 295 -16.36 -22.72 24.87
N THR A 296 -16.80 -23.74 25.58
CA THR A 296 -17.11 -25.04 24.97
C THR A 296 -18.56 -25.02 24.50
N SER A 297 -18.77 -25.18 23.19
CA SER A 297 -20.10 -25.36 22.59
C SER A 297 -20.30 -26.80 22.16
N ALA A 298 -21.54 -27.21 21.86
CA ALA A 298 -21.84 -28.52 21.27
C ALA A 298 -21.08 -28.77 19.93
N LYS A 299 -20.57 -27.72 19.27
CA LYS A 299 -19.78 -27.79 18.04
C LYS A 299 -18.25 -27.66 18.29
N GLY A 300 -17.81 -27.71 19.54
CA GLY A 300 -16.40 -27.59 19.94
C GLY A 300 -16.07 -26.29 20.67
N LYS A 301 -14.78 -26.12 21.00
CA LYS A 301 -14.25 -24.92 21.68
C LYS A 301 -14.22 -23.73 20.72
N VAL A 302 -14.84 -22.63 21.12
CA VAL A 302 -14.77 -21.33 20.43
C VAL A 302 -14.14 -20.33 21.39
N SER A 303 -13.01 -19.75 21.00
CA SER A 303 -12.46 -18.59 21.68
C SER A 303 -13.28 -17.37 21.31
N VAL A 304 -13.89 -16.75 22.30
CA VAL A 304 -14.69 -15.53 22.14
C VAL A 304 -14.13 -14.49 23.08
N VAL A 305 -14.03 -13.26 22.60
CA VAL A 305 -13.55 -12.16 23.43
C VAL A 305 -14.74 -11.57 24.18
N LYS A 306 -14.75 -11.65 25.51
CA LYS A 306 -15.69 -10.89 26.33
C LYS A 306 -15.19 -9.45 26.42
N LYS A 307 -16.04 -8.48 26.08
CA LYS A 307 -15.76 -7.05 26.23
C LYS A 307 -16.91 -6.37 26.95
N LYS A 308 -16.66 -5.21 27.58
CA LYS A 308 -17.72 -4.32 28.04
C LYS A 308 -18.06 -3.28 26.98
N ASP A 309 -19.32 -2.93 26.90
CA ASP A 309 -19.87 -1.90 26.01
C ASP A 309 -19.78 -0.48 26.70
N ARG A 310 -20.08 0.68 26.06
CA ARG A 310 -20.02 2.04 26.70
C ARG A 310 -20.98 2.16 27.88
N SER A 311 -21.97 1.27 27.95
CA SER A 311 -22.92 1.18 29.06
C SER A 311 -22.46 0.19 30.15
N GLY A 312 -21.28 -0.41 30.02
CA GLY A 312 -20.69 -1.35 30.98
C GLY A 312 -21.14 -2.82 30.83
N ASN A 313 -21.95 -3.16 29.82
CA ASN A 313 -22.48 -4.52 29.64
C ASN A 313 -21.49 -5.46 28.95
N THR A 314 -21.42 -6.71 29.42
CA THR A 314 -20.57 -7.73 28.79
C THR A 314 -21.16 -8.25 27.47
N ILE A 315 -20.43 -8.02 26.38
CA ILE A 315 -20.70 -8.48 25.01
C ILE A 315 -19.66 -9.50 24.54
N MET A 316 -20.00 -10.27 23.50
CA MET A 316 -19.15 -11.28 22.88
C MET A 316 -18.73 -10.80 21.50
N VAL A 317 -17.42 -10.72 21.24
CA VAL A 317 -16.87 -10.29 19.96
C VAL A 317 -16.27 -11.48 19.22
N ASP A 318 -16.64 -11.64 17.95
CA ASP A 318 -16.38 -12.87 17.19
C ASP A 318 -14.91 -13.02 16.76
N ARG A 319 -14.27 -11.92 16.31
CA ARG A 319 -12.84 -11.79 15.95
C ARG A 319 -12.52 -10.36 15.48
N GLN A 320 -11.30 -9.89 15.77
CA GLN A 320 -10.70 -8.75 15.07
C GLN A 320 -10.25 -9.19 13.68
N ARG A 321 -10.41 -8.34 12.67
CA ARG A 321 -9.96 -8.60 11.31
C ARG A 321 -9.36 -7.33 10.71
N THR A 322 -8.40 -7.53 9.83
CA THR A 322 -7.83 -6.45 9.01
C THR A 322 -8.06 -6.77 7.54
N VAL A 323 -8.55 -5.81 6.76
CA VAL A 323 -8.68 -5.93 5.29
C VAL A 323 -8.14 -4.69 4.61
N SER A 324 -7.45 -4.84 3.48
CA SER A 324 -7.00 -3.69 2.68
C SER A 324 -7.89 -3.43 1.48
N ARG A 325 -8.19 -2.17 1.19
CA ARG A 325 -8.98 -1.77 0.02
C ARG A 325 -8.33 -0.60 -0.70
N PRO A 326 -8.34 -0.61 -2.05
CA PRO A 326 -8.06 0.60 -2.82
C PRO A 326 -9.22 1.57 -2.60
N ILE A 327 -8.88 2.83 -2.32
CA ILE A 327 -9.84 3.93 -2.08
C ILE A 327 -9.72 5.02 -3.15
N SER A 328 -8.61 5.02 -3.90
CA SER A 328 -8.40 5.90 -5.05
C SER A 328 -7.37 5.29 -5.98
N PHE A 329 -7.47 5.60 -7.27
CA PHE A 329 -6.47 5.26 -8.28
C PHE A 329 -6.43 6.36 -9.34
N TYR A 330 -5.27 6.93 -9.61
CA TYR A 330 -5.12 8.01 -10.59
C TYR A 330 -3.71 8.11 -11.15
N GLU A 331 -3.61 8.68 -12.35
CA GLU A 331 -2.35 9.00 -13.02
C GLU A 331 -1.68 10.19 -12.31
N VAL A 332 -0.38 10.07 -12.05
CA VAL A 332 0.45 11.10 -11.41
C VAL A 332 1.53 11.66 -12.33
N TYR A 333 1.76 11.00 -13.47
CA TYR A 333 2.70 11.41 -14.50
C TYR A 333 2.35 10.71 -15.83
N PRO A 334 2.49 11.40 -16.98
CA PRO A 334 2.92 12.79 -17.13
C PRO A 334 1.83 13.81 -16.83
N ASN A 335 0.56 13.39 -16.90
CA ASN A 335 -0.57 14.27 -16.62
C ASN A 335 -1.09 13.96 -15.22
N GLN A 336 -0.90 14.87 -14.27
CA GLN A 336 -1.49 14.69 -12.95
C GLN A 336 -3.01 14.77 -13.07
N ALA A 337 -3.66 13.60 -13.10
CA ALA A 337 -5.10 13.48 -13.19
C ALA A 337 -5.74 13.69 -11.82
N LEU A 338 -7.02 14.07 -11.82
CA LEU A 338 -7.80 14.13 -10.58
C LEU A 338 -7.98 12.71 -10.00
N PRO A 339 -7.89 12.54 -8.68
CA PRO A 339 -8.10 11.25 -8.03
C PRO A 339 -9.47 10.64 -8.32
N VAL A 340 -9.51 9.44 -8.90
CA VAL A 340 -10.77 8.69 -9.06
C VAL A 340 -11.05 7.93 -7.77
N ARG A 341 -12.07 8.39 -7.01
CA ARG A 341 -12.50 7.74 -5.76
C ARG A 341 -13.10 6.37 -6.02
N ILE A 342 -12.72 5.40 -5.18
CA ILE A 342 -13.17 4.02 -5.23
C ILE A 342 -13.81 3.68 -3.88
N GLN A 343 -15.11 3.34 -3.89
CA GLN A 343 -15.81 2.85 -2.71
C GLN A 343 -15.86 1.32 -2.76
N ALA A 344 -14.73 0.66 -2.47
CA ALA A 344 -14.66 -0.78 -2.51
C ALA A 344 -15.27 -1.40 -1.24
N PRO A 345 -16.24 -2.33 -1.33
CA PRO A 345 -16.88 -2.87 -0.14
C PRO A 345 -15.98 -3.78 0.70
N ILE A 346 -16.22 -3.76 2.01
CA ILE A 346 -15.69 -4.77 2.93
C ILE A 346 -16.57 -6.02 2.82
N PRO A 347 -16.00 -7.24 2.76
CA PRO A 347 -16.78 -8.44 2.57
C PRO A 347 -17.66 -8.63 3.81
N LYS A 348 -18.98 -8.65 3.61
CA LYS A 348 -19.89 -9.13 4.64
C LYS A 348 -19.58 -10.60 4.87
N THR A 349 -19.05 -10.95 6.04
CA THR A 349 -19.05 -12.37 6.40
C THR A 349 -20.45 -12.75 6.84
N LYS A 350 -21.13 -13.56 6.03
CA LYS A 350 -22.24 -14.35 6.56
C LYS A 350 -21.64 -15.28 7.63
N HIS A 351 -21.94 -15.01 8.89
CA HIS A 351 -21.66 -15.96 9.96
C HIS A 351 -22.55 -17.17 9.71
N GLY A 352 -21.93 -18.31 9.38
CA GLY A 352 -22.61 -19.60 9.35
C GLY A 352 -22.81 -20.16 10.75
#